data_AF-A0AAU2SDX0-F1
#
_entry.id   AF-A0AAU2SDX0-F1
#
_cell.length_a   1.000
_cell.length_b   1.000
_cell.length_c   1.000
_cell.angle_alpha   90.00
_cell.angle_beta   90.00
_cell.angle_gamma   90.00
#
_symmetry.space_group_name_H-M   'P 1'
#
loop_
_entity.id
_entity.type
_entity.pdbx_description
1 polymer ?
#
loop_
_entity_poly.entity_id
_entity_poly.type
_entity_poly.pdbx_seq_one_letter_code
_entity_poly.pdbx_strand_id
1 'polypeptide(L)'
;MVFGTVLGFCGYEGLETAAAWRGDWFDTGQTLQAGLDMVLLVTVPFAARQGGMEARARTEWTGDCSARGPLARALLSVSPSVLWPLATFGVMASATSAMTWPAATAGQPPVFGVVHGMALLTGAACLAHVVGGLCPLRVLPLLAVLVLLLPALLGFGLEGQDVRHYTGPPIPQHLPMGAVSTAAWWRPWAGVAALVFAVVGGLALQPRRPLVAMFLLLTVLACTDLGHLNGSDRTPDLVAPIAVHCSNGSPKACLSDDRKAYRSELTDAVDHFSHRLAGVRGAPSHYLKAVHTGDPLPEIPKAATP
;
A
#
# COMPACT_ATOMS: atom_id res chain seq x y z
N MET A 1 -2.63 -25.54 9.20
CA MET A 1 -3.27 -24.70 10.24
C MET A 1 -3.20 -23.20 9.89
N VAL A 2 -2.02 -22.61 9.64
CA VAL A 2 -1.86 -21.16 9.36
C VAL A 2 -2.71 -20.64 8.19
N PHE A 3 -2.81 -21.40 7.09
CA PHE A 3 -3.67 -21.04 5.94
C PHE A 3 -5.15 -20.86 6.30
N GLY A 4 -5.66 -21.73 7.18
CA GLY A 4 -7.07 -21.71 7.59
C GLY A 4 -7.40 -20.54 8.50
N THR A 5 -6.45 -20.10 9.33
CA THR A 5 -6.64 -18.92 10.20
C THR A 5 -6.59 -17.61 9.43
N VAL A 6 -5.72 -17.47 8.42
CA VAL A 6 -5.65 -16.24 7.61
C VAL A 6 -6.87 -16.14 6.69
N LEU A 7 -7.22 -17.21 5.97
CA LEU A 7 -8.45 -17.24 5.17
C LEU A 7 -9.71 -17.10 6.04
N GLY A 8 -9.70 -17.69 7.25
CA GLY A 8 -10.78 -17.58 8.21
C GLY A 8 -10.95 -16.16 8.76
N PHE A 9 -9.86 -15.44 9.03
CA PHE A 9 -9.91 -14.06 9.50
C PHE A 9 -10.35 -13.09 8.40
N CYS A 10 -9.80 -13.23 7.18
CA CYS A 10 -10.26 -12.46 6.01
C CYS A 10 -11.73 -12.76 5.67
N GLY A 11 -12.19 -14.01 5.86
CA GLY A 11 -13.59 -14.38 5.71
C GLY A 11 -14.48 -13.85 6.83
N TYR A 12 -14.00 -13.82 8.08
CA TYR A 12 -14.76 -13.35 9.24
C TYR A 12 -15.01 -11.84 9.20
N GLU A 13 -13.97 -11.05 8.96
CA GLU A 13 -14.08 -9.59 8.73
C GLU A 13 -14.96 -9.29 7.51
N GLY A 14 -14.83 -10.07 6.43
CA GLY A 14 -15.64 -9.92 5.22
C GLY A 14 -17.12 -10.28 5.39
N LEU A 15 -17.44 -11.23 6.29
CA LEU A 15 -18.81 -11.66 6.56
C LEU A 15 -19.54 -10.74 7.53
N GLU A 16 -18.87 -10.21 8.56
CA GLU A 16 -19.48 -9.21 9.45
C GLU A 16 -19.75 -7.88 8.73
N THR A 17 -19.00 -7.58 7.67
CA THR A 17 -19.07 -6.30 6.96
C THR A 17 -19.51 -6.43 5.50
N ALA A 18 -20.35 -7.40 5.12
CA ALA A 18 -20.85 -7.53 3.75
C ALA A 18 -21.48 -6.23 3.16
N ALA A 19 -21.89 -5.28 4.02
CA ALA A 19 -22.28 -3.92 3.64
C ALA A 19 -21.09 -2.99 3.32
N ALA A 20 -19.96 -3.11 4.00
CA ALA A 20 -18.72 -2.35 3.73
C ALA A 20 -18.01 -2.80 2.44
N TRP A 21 -18.17 -4.05 2.03
CA TRP A 21 -17.53 -4.61 0.83
C TRP A 21 -18.26 -4.21 -0.47
N ARG A 22 -19.39 -3.52 -0.37
CA ARG A 22 -20.07 -2.83 -1.48
C ARG A 22 -19.63 -1.36 -1.59
N GLY A 23 -18.48 -1.03 -1.04
CA GLY A 23 -17.91 0.32 -1.02
C GLY A 23 -17.29 0.73 -2.36
N ASP A 24 -16.61 1.86 -2.30
CA ASP A 24 -15.85 2.44 -3.41
C ASP A 24 -14.55 1.64 -3.67
N TRP A 25 -13.94 1.80 -4.84
CA TRP A 25 -12.58 1.29 -5.11
C TRP A 25 -11.55 1.85 -4.11
N PHE A 26 -11.80 3.03 -3.54
CA PHE A 26 -11.02 3.59 -2.45
C PHE A 26 -11.03 2.70 -1.19
N ASP A 27 -12.22 2.37 -0.68
CA ASP A 27 -12.39 1.52 0.51
C ASP A 27 -11.80 0.12 0.28
N THR A 28 -11.93 -0.36 -0.96
CA THR A 28 -11.34 -1.63 -1.40
C THR A 28 -9.81 -1.58 -1.35
N GLY A 29 -9.20 -0.47 -1.79
CA GLY A 29 -7.76 -0.23 -1.69
C GLY A 29 -7.27 -0.23 -0.24
N GLN A 30 -8.00 0.43 0.67
CA GLN A 30 -7.68 0.42 2.10
C GLN A 30 -7.78 -0.98 2.71
N THR A 31 -8.84 -1.71 2.38
CA THR A 31 -9.03 -3.09 2.84
C THR A 31 -7.90 -3.99 2.35
N LEU A 32 -7.46 -3.81 1.10
CA LEU A 32 -6.33 -4.54 0.55
C LEU A 32 -5.00 -4.17 1.18
N GLN A 33 -4.79 -2.90 1.52
CA GLN A 33 -3.61 -2.48 2.28
C GLN A 33 -3.58 -3.16 3.66
N ALA A 34 -4.67 -3.10 4.41
CA ALA A 34 -4.75 -3.75 5.73
C ALA A 34 -4.51 -5.26 5.63
N GLY A 35 -5.08 -5.91 4.62
CA GLY A 35 -4.83 -7.32 4.35
C GLY A 35 -3.38 -7.62 3.96
N LEU A 36 -2.73 -6.76 3.15
CA LEU A 36 -1.31 -6.87 2.81
C LEU A 36 -0.43 -6.82 4.06
N ASP A 37 -0.68 -5.86 4.94
CA ASP A 37 0.07 -5.67 6.19
C ASP A 37 -0.05 -6.91 7.09
N MET A 38 -1.25 -7.48 7.20
CA MET A 38 -1.49 -8.72 7.94
C MET A 38 -0.76 -9.92 7.31
N VAL A 39 -0.80 -10.05 5.98
CA VAL A 39 -0.08 -11.13 5.29
C VAL A 39 1.43 -10.97 5.48
N LEU A 40 1.98 -9.76 5.39
CA LEU A 40 3.40 -9.47 5.65
C LEU A 40 3.80 -9.87 7.08
N LEU A 41 2.98 -9.53 8.07
CA LEU A 41 3.20 -9.84 9.49
C LEU A 41 3.40 -11.35 9.74
N VAL A 42 2.67 -12.19 9.01
CA VAL A 42 2.80 -13.65 9.11
C VAL A 42 3.92 -14.19 8.22
N THR A 43 4.06 -13.61 7.02
CA THR A 43 4.99 -14.07 5.98
C THR A 43 6.43 -13.98 6.41
N VAL A 44 6.87 -12.85 6.95
CA VAL A 44 8.26 -12.63 7.31
C VAL A 44 8.75 -13.60 8.39
N PRO A 45 8.12 -13.73 9.58
CA PRO A 45 8.61 -14.66 10.59
C PRO A 45 8.56 -16.11 10.10
N PHE A 46 7.57 -16.46 9.27
CA PHE A 46 7.50 -17.78 8.64
C PHE A 46 8.67 -18.01 7.70
N ALA A 47 8.95 -17.08 6.79
CA ALA A 47 10.04 -17.17 5.82
C ALA A 47 11.41 -17.22 6.51
N ALA A 48 11.64 -16.38 7.53
CA ALA A 48 12.86 -16.41 8.35
C ALA A 48 13.00 -17.71 9.14
N ARG A 49 11.89 -18.27 9.66
CA ARG A 49 11.91 -19.60 10.25
C ARG A 49 12.25 -20.66 9.19
N GLN A 50 11.74 -20.55 7.97
CA GLN A 50 11.99 -21.53 6.93
C GLN A 50 13.44 -21.52 6.46
N GLY A 51 14.02 -20.35 6.19
CA GLY A 51 15.40 -20.24 5.71
C GLY A 51 16.47 -20.72 6.70
N GLY A 52 16.19 -20.64 8.01
CA GLY A 52 17.07 -21.21 9.02
C GLY A 52 16.83 -22.69 9.34
N MET A 53 15.85 -23.36 8.73
CA MET A 53 15.55 -24.76 9.10
C MET A 53 16.69 -25.72 8.74
N GLU A 54 17.31 -25.58 7.58
CA GLU A 54 18.39 -26.48 7.14
C GLU A 54 19.61 -26.39 8.06
N ALA A 55 20.04 -25.16 8.39
CA ALA A 55 21.12 -24.92 9.35
C ALA A 55 20.80 -25.49 10.75
N ARG A 56 19.53 -25.42 11.17
CA ARG A 56 19.08 -25.95 12.48
C ARG A 56 19.00 -27.47 12.50
N ALA A 57 18.56 -28.08 11.41
CA ALA A 57 18.46 -29.53 11.27
C ALA A 57 19.83 -30.20 11.08
N ARG A 58 20.91 -29.41 10.90
CA ARG A 58 22.26 -29.90 10.57
C ARG A 58 22.26 -30.82 9.34
N THR A 59 21.35 -30.57 8.42
CA THR A 59 21.20 -31.34 7.18
C THR A 59 22.02 -30.72 6.05
N GLU A 60 23.06 -29.95 6.36
CA GLU A 60 23.89 -29.27 5.34
C GLU A 60 24.50 -30.29 4.36
N TRP A 61 24.84 -31.48 4.87
CA TRP A 61 25.39 -32.59 4.09
C TRP A 61 24.44 -33.12 3.00
N THR A 62 23.11 -32.98 3.15
CA THR A 62 22.17 -33.41 2.09
C THR A 62 22.24 -32.48 0.88
N GLY A 63 22.69 -31.23 1.10
CA GLY A 63 23.00 -30.29 0.04
C GLY A 63 24.18 -30.74 -0.81
N ASP A 64 25.20 -31.33 -0.21
CA ASP A 64 26.39 -31.81 -0.93
C ASP A 64 26.11 -33.07 -1.77
N CYS A 65 25.14 -33.88 -1.35
CA CYS A 65 24.72 -35.08 -2.08
C CYS A 65 23.59 -34.84 -3.10
N SER A 66 23.08 -33.61 -3.22
CA SER A 66 21.97 -33.30 -4.12
C SER A 66 22.43 -33.26 -5.59
N ALA A 67 21.73 -33.98 -6.47
CA ALA A 67 21.92 -33.88 -7.92
C ALA A 67 21.53 -32.51 -8.51
N ARG A 68 20.76 -31.70 -7.77
CA ARG A 68 20.34 -30.35 -8.20
C ARG A 68 21.40 -29.30 -7.87
N GLY A 69 21.65 -28.41 -8.82
CA GLY A 69 22.52 -27.25 -8.65
C GLY A 69 22.07 -26.31 -7.52
N PRO A 70 22.98 -25.47 -7.00
CA PRO A 70 22.73 -24.62 -5.83
C PRO A 70 21.57 -23.64 -6.03
N LEU A 71 21.44 -23.07 -7.24
CA LEU A 71 20.35 -22.15 -7.57
C LEU A 71 18.98 -22.82 -7.51
N ALA A 72 18.85 -24.01 -8.11
CA ALA A 72 17.59 -24.75 -8.12
C ALA A 72 17.17 -25.15 -6.69
N ARG A 73 18.13 -25.49 -5.83
CA ARG A 73 17.87 -25.75 -4.41
C ARG A 73 17.38 -24.52 -3.67
N ALA A 74 18.03 -23.37 -3.84
CA ALA A 74 17.62 -22.11 -3.22
C ALA A 74 16.22 -21.66 -3.67
N LEU A 75 15.90 -21.82 -4.96
CA LEU A 75 14.57 -21.51 -5.48
C LEU A 75 13.50 -22.45 -4.89
N LEU A 76 13.80 -23.74 -4.79
CA LEU A 76 12.88 -24.70 -4.17
C LEU A 76 12.71 -24.45 -2.67
N SER A 77 13.76 -24.08 -1.94
CA SER A 77 13.68 -23.82 -0.50
C SER A 77 12.88 -22.56 -0.18
N VAL A 78 13.01 -21.50 -1.00
CA VAL A 78 12.28 -20.24 -0.82
C VAL A 78 10.85 -20.32 -1.36
N SER A 79 10.57 -21.23 -2.30
CA SER A 79 9.27 -21.30 -2.98
C SER A 79 8.07 -21.37 -2.05
N PRO A 80 8.03 -22.16 -0.95
CA PRO A 80 6.89 -22.17 -0.07
C PRO A 80 6.73 -20.82 0.64
N SER A 81 7.83 -20.18 1.06
CA SER A 81 7.81 -18.87 1.74
C SER A 81 7.21 -17.75 0.88
N VAL A 82 7.24 -17.90 -0.46
CA VAL A 82 6.77 -16.89 -1.42
C VAL A 82 5.42 -17.25 -2.02
N LEU A 83 5.18 -18.52 -2.37
CA LEU A 83 3.98 -18.90 -3.09
C LEU A 83 2.73 -18.81 -2.22
N TRP A 84 2.81 -19.17 -0.94
CA TRP A 84 1.63 -19.16 -0.08
C TRP A 84 1.10 -17.75 0.23
N PRO A 85 1.95 -16.76 0.57
CA PRO A 85 1.48 -15.38 0.81
C PRO A 85 0.93 -14.75 -0.45
N LEU A 86 1.60 -14.97 -1.59
CA LEU A 86 1.13 -14.47 -2.88
C LEU A 86 -0.22 -15.07 -3.27
N ALA A 87 -0.40 -16.38 -3.06
CA ALA A 87 -1.70 -17.01 -3.30
C ALA A 87 -2.77 -16.44 -2.36
N THR A 88 -2.45 -16.26 -1.07
CA THR A 88 -3.38 -15.73 -0.08
C THR A 88 -3.80 -14.29 -0.40
N PHE A 89 -2.83 -13.41 -0.65
CA PHE A 89 -3.08 -12.03 -1.03
C PHE A 89 -3.76 -11.92 -2.39
N GLY A 90 -3.37 -12.74 -3.37
CA GLY A 90 -4.01 -12.78 -4.69
C GLY A 90 -5.46 -13.25 -4.66
N VAL A 91 -5.78 -14.26 -3.85
CA VAL A 91 -7.17 -14.70 -3.61
C VAL A 91 -7.97 -13.59 -2.94
N MET A 92 -7.41 -12.94 -1.92
CA MET A 92 -8.06 -11.80 -1.26
C MET A 92 -8.31 -10.64 -2.24
N ALA A 93 -7.30 -10.25 -3.02
CA ALA A 93 -7.39 -9.18 -4.02
C ALA A 93 -8.41 -9.48 -5.12
N SER A 94 -8.46 -10.72 -5.60
CA SER A 94 -9.45 -11.13 -6.60
C SER A 94 -10.86 -11.18 -6.03
N ALA A 95 -11.03 -11.70 -4.80
CA ALA A 95 -12.33 -11.76 -4.14
C ALA A 95 -12.88 -10.37 -3.82
N THR A 96 -12.09 -9.48 -3.19
CA THR A 96 -12.50 -8.10 -2.92
C THR A 96 -12.85 -7.38 -4.21
N SER A 97 -11.99 -7.46 -5.23
CA SER A 97 -12.24 -6.80 -6.52
C SER A 97 -13.51 -7.32 -7.19
N ALA A 98 -13.79 -8.63 -7.14
CA ALA A 98 -15.00 -9.20 -7.71
C ALA A 98 -16.27 -8.75 -6.97
N MET A 99 -16.19 -8.56 -5.64
CA MET A 99 -17.29 -8.02 -4.83
C MET A 99 -17.52 -6.54 -5.07
N THR A 100 -16.45 -5.77 -5.20
CA THR A 100 -16.49 -4.32 -5.44
C THR A 100 -16.95 -3.99 -6.86
N TRP A 101 -16.57 -4.77 -7.86
CA TRP A 101 -16.84 -4.49 -9.28
C TRP A 101 -18.29 -4.11 -9.61
N PRO A 102 -19.33 -4.85 -9.17
CA PRO A 102 -20.73 -4.49 -9.45
C PRO A 102 -21.27 -3.33 -8.60
N ALA A 103 -20.63 -3.00 -7.49
CA ALA A 103 -21.10 -2.01 -6.52
C ALA A 103 -20.35 -0.68 -6.58
N ALA A 104 -19.16 -0.65 -7.18
CA ALA A 104 -18.30 0.52 -7.24
C ALA A 104 -18.99 1.67 -7.98
N THR A 105 -19.22 2.76 -7.26
CA THR A 105 -19.80 4.00 -7.80
C THR A 105 -18.72 5.02 -8.19
N ALA A 106 -17.46 4.73 -7.87
CA ALA A 106 -16.39 5.70 -7.81
C ALA A 106 -15.01 5.02 -7.90
N GLY A 107 -13.94 5.80 -8.13
CA GLY A 107 -12.55 5.33 -8.13
C GLY A 107 -12.16 4.42 -9.30
N GLN A 108 -10.98 3.80 -9.20
CA GLN A 108 -10.46 2.83 -10.18
C GLN A 108 -9.91 1.58 -9.48
N PRO A 109 -9.98 0.39 -10.12
CA PRO A 109 -9.40 -0.82 -9.57
C PRO A 109 -7.91 -0.63 -9.20
N PRO A 110 -7.49 -1.03 -7.99
CA PRO A 110 -6.13 -0.78 -7.48
C PRO A 110 -5.08 -1.74 -8.06
N VAL A 111 -5.07 -1.95 -9.39
CA VAL A 111 -4.19 -2.92 -10.06
C VAL A 111 -2.71 -2.64 -9.77
N PHE A 112 -2.30 -1.37 -9.87
CA PHE A 112 -0.92 -0.97 -9.60
C PHE A 112 -0.52 -1.28 -8.15
N GLY A 113 -1.40 -0.97 -7.19
CA GLY A 113 -1.20 -1.25 -5.78
C GLY A 113 -1.09 -2.75 -5.50
N VAL A 114 -1.95 -3.57 -6.11
CA VAL A 114 -1.90 -5.04 -5.97
C VAL A 114 -0.59 -5.61 -6.52
N VAL A 115 -0.14 -5.17 -7.69
CA VAL A 115 1.15 -5.61 -8.25
C VAL A 115 2.31 -5.18 -7.36
N HIS A 116 2.27 -3.95 -6.86
CA HIS A 116 3.27 -3.46 -5.91
C HIS A 116 3.29 -4.29 -4.62
N GLY A 117 2.13 -4.57 -4.02
CA GLY A 117 1.99 -5.40 -2.82
C GLY A 117 2.51 -6.82 -3.02
N MET A 118 2.23 -7.44 -4.17
CA MET A 118 2.78 -8.76 -4.53
C MET A 118 4.32 -8.73 -4.66
N ALA A 119 4.86 -7.68 -5.28
CA ALA A 119 6.31 -7.51 -5.40
C ALA A 119 6.97 -7.28 -4.03
N LEU A 120 6.34 -6.49 -3.16
CA LEU A 120 6.77 -6.25 -1.79
C LEU A 120 6.77 -7.54 -0.97
N LEU A 121 5.67 -8.32 -1.01
CA LEU A 121 5.56 -9.63 -0.36
C LEU A 121 6.68 -10.58 -0.80
N THR A 122 6.93 -10.65 -2.11
CA THR A 122 7.98 -11.50 -2.68
C THR A 122 9.36 -11.08 -2.17
N GLY A 123 9.68 -9.78 -2.25
CA GLY A 123 10.95 -9.24 -1.77
C GLY A 123 11.15 -9.46 -0.28
N ALA A 124 10.13 -9.17 0.52
CA ALA A 124 10.16 -9.34 1.98
C ALA A 124 10.32 -10.82 2.38
N ALA A 125 9.59 -11.73 1.75
CA ALA A 125 9.69 -13.17 2.00
C ALA A 125 11.09 -13.72 1.66
N CYS A 126 11.63 -13.38 0.49
CA CYS A 126 12.97 -13.78 0.07
C CYS A 126 14.04 -13.22 1.01
N LEU A 127 13.96 -11.94 1.37
CA LEU A 127 14.90 -11.31 2.29
C LEU A 127 14.85 -11.96 3.66
N ALA A 128 13.65 -12.14 4.22
CA ALA A 128 13.45 -12.80 5.50
C ALA A 128 14.00 -14.24 5.49
N HIS A 129 13.80 -14.99 4.40
CA HIS A 129 14.37 -16.32 4.23
C HIS A 129 15.90 -16.31 4.31
N VAL A 130 16.57 -15.41 3.57
CA VAL A 130 18.03 -15.26 3.61
C VAL A 130 18.51 -14.89 5.02
N VAL A 131 17.89 -13.89 5.65
CA VAL A 131 18.23 -13.46 7.01
C VAL A 131 18.03 -14.59 8.03
N GLY A 132 16.97 -15.37 7.89
CA GLY A 132 16.68 -16.53 8.71
C GLY A 132 17.77 -17.61 8.68
N GLY A 133 18.46 -17.76 7.55
CA GLY A 133 19.62 -18.64 7.41
C GLY A 133 20.89 -18.12 8.09
N LEU A 134 20.97 -16.82 8.37
CA LEU A 134 22.16 -16.16 8.93
C LEU A 134 22.04 -15.93 10.43
N CYS A 135 20.83 -15.70 10.94
CA CYS A 135 20.59 -15.30 12.32
C CYS A 135 20.28 -16.50 13.25
N PRO A 136 20.82 -16.52 14.48
CA PRO A 136 20.41 -17.48 15.49
C PRO A 136 18.96 -17.24 15.94
N LEU A 137 18.27 -18.32 16.36
CA LEU A 137 16.84 -18.35 16.77
C LEU A 137 16.39 -17.21 17.69
N ARG A 138 17.30 -16.71 18.53
CA ARG A 138 17.01 -15.68 19.52
C ARG A 138 16.67 -14.32 18.90
N VAL A 139 17.04 -14.08 17.65
CA VAL A 139 16.81 -12.81 16.94
C VAL A 139 15.50 -12.82 16.14
N LEU A 140 14.86 -13.98 15.96
CA LEU A 140 13.60 -14.11 15.24
C LEU A 140 12.46 -13.20 15.78
N PRO A 141 12.24 -13.05 17.10
CA PRO A 141 11.23 -12.12 17.61
C PRO A 141 11.60 -10.66 17.34
N LEU A 142 12.89 -10.29 17.39
CA LEU A 142 13.35 -8.94 17.04
C LEU A 142 13.16 -8.66 15.56
N LEU A 143 13.30 -9.66 14.68
CA LEU A 143 13.00 -9.55 13.25
C LEU A 143 11.51 -9.32 12.98
N ALA A 144 10.63 -9.97 13.75
CA ALA A 144 9.19 -9.72 13.65
C ALA A 144 8.84 -8.28 14.05
N VAL A 145 9.43 -7.79 15.15
CA VAL A 145 9.29 -6.39 15.58
C VAL A 145 9.89 -5.43 14.56
N LEU A 146 11.06 -5.75 14.00
CA LEU A 146 11.67 -4.95 12.95
C LEU A 146 10.76 -4.89 11.73
N VAL A 147 10.12 -5.98 11.31
CA VAL A 147 9.19 -5.96 10.18
C VAL A 147 7.88 -5.25 10.45
N LEU A 148 7.43 -5.16 11.69
CA LEU A 148 6.33 -4.27 12.07
C LEU A 148 6.75 -2.79 12.00
N LEU A 149 7.99 -2.50 12.37
CA LEU A 149 8.50 -1.14 12.44
C LEU A 149 9.09 -0.64 11.13
N LEU A 150 9.62 -1.52 10.28
CA LEU A 150 10.31 -1.18 9.04
C LEU A 150 9.38 -0.45 8.06
N PRO A 151 8.10 -0.84 7.89
CA PRO A 151 7.16 -0.10 7.07
C PRO A 151 6.94 1.31 7.63
N ALA A 152 6.73 1.45 8.95
CA ALA A 152 6.61 2.76 9.61
C ALA A 152 7.88 3.62 9.50
N LEU A 153 9.07 3.00 9.63
CA LEU A 153 10.38 3.67 9.56
C LEU A 153 10.76 4.08 8.13
N LEU A 154 10.39 3.29 7.14
CA LEU A 154 10.65 3.56 5.74
C LEU A 154 9.54 4.42 5.10
N GLY A 155 8.52 4.82 5.87
CA GLY A 155 7.36 5.55 5.36
C GLY A 155 6.47 4.73 4.41
N PHE A 156 6.57 3.40 4.48
CA PHE A 156 5.65 2.44 3.87
C PHE A 156 4.55 2.07 4.87
N GLY A 157 3.61 2.97 5.16
CA GLY A 157 2.35 2.60 5.81
C GLY A 157 2.36 2.30 7.34
N LEU A 158 1.15 2.45 7.90
CA LEU A 158 0.60 2.23 9.25
C LEU A 158 -0.08 3.48 9.84
N GLU A 159 0.29 4.67 9.40
CA GLU A 159 -0.60 5.84 9.55
C GLU A 159 -1.57 5.87 8.37
N GLY A 160 -2.59 5.02 8.46
CA GLY A 160 -3.84 5.19 7.73
C GLY A 160 -4.45 6.53 8.11
N GLN A 161 -3.99 7.58 7.46
CA GLN A 161 -4.81 8.76 7.34
C GLN A 161 -5.77 8.42 6.20
N ASP A 162 -7.09 8.60 6.41
CA ASP A 162 -8.17 8.48 5.42
C ASP A 162 -8.05 9.52 4.30
N VAL A 163 -6.84 9.77 3.84
CA VAL A 163 -6.49 10.89 2.98
C VAL A 163 -6.62 10.40 1.55
N ARG A 164 -7.76 10.74 0.95
CA ARG A 164 -7.97 10.62 -0.49
C ARG A 164 -6.91 11.48 -1.20
N HIS A 165 -6.02 10.82 -1.93
CA HIS A 165 -5.07 11.50 -2.80
C HIS A 165 -5.73 11.90 -4.10
N TYR A 166 -5.58 13.18 -4.46
CA TYR A 166 -6.14 13.73 -5.68
C TYR A 166 -5.03 14.06 -6.69
N THR A 167 -5.26 13.71 -7.95
CA THR A 167 -4.38 14.10 -9.08
C THR A 167 -5.11 15.09 -9.97
N GLY A 168 -4.50 16.21 -10.32
CA GLY A 168 -5.19 17.24 -11.12
C GLY A 168 -4.52 18.61 -11.07
N PRO A 169 -5.19 19.65 -11.61
CA PRO A 169 -4.73 21.02 -11.52
C PRO A 169 -4.49 21.43 -10.06
N PRO A 170 -3.51 22.31 -9.77
CA PRO A 170 -3.26 22.75 -8.40
C PRO A 170 -4.51 23.44 -7.84
N ILE A 171 -5.07 22.83 -6.80
CA ILE A 171 -6.18 23.37 -6.02
C ILE A 171 -5.58 24.17 -4.85
N PRO A 172 -6.17 25.30 -4.43
CA PRO A 172 -5.61 26.10 -3.35
C PRO A 172 -5.37 25.27 -2.07
N GLN A 173 -4.16 25.38 -1.50
CA GLN A 173 -3.65 24.54 -0.41
C GLN A 173 -4.41 24.68 0.94
N HIS A 174 -5.34 25.63 1.04
CA HIS A 174 -6.17 25.83 2.24
C HIS A 174 -7.44 24.99 2.25
N LEU A 175 -7.71 24.22 1.18
CA LEU A 175 -8.82 23.28 1.15
C LEU A 175 -8.39 21.98 1.84
N PRO A 176 -9.25 21.39 2.69
CA PRO A 176 -8.98 20.13 3.40
C PRO A 176 -9.08 18.92 2.46
N MET A 177 -8.56 19.04 1.24
CA MET A 177 -8.35 17.90 0.36
C MET A 177 -6.98 17.34 0.64
N GLY A 178 -6.91 16.01 0.63
CA GLY A 178 -5.67 15.28 0.78
C GLY A 178 -4.57 15.79 -0.14
N ALA A 179 -3.34 15.64 0.33
CA ALA A 179 -2.15 16.12 -0.36
C ALA A 179 -2.16 15.71 -1.84
N VAL A 180 -1.96 16.68 -2.73
CA VAL A 180 -1.70 16.42 -4.15
C VAL A 180 -0.42 15.63 -4.22
N SER A 181 -0.53 14.34 -4.56
CA SER A 181 0.66 13.47 -4.62
C SER A 181 1.51 13.89 -5.81
N THR A 182 2.69 14.45 -5.53
CA THR A 182 3.73 14.69 -6.55
C THR A 182 4.71 13.51 -6.65
N ALA A 183 4.39 12.39 -5.99
CA ALA A 183 5.26 11.24 -5.93
C ALA A 183 5.53 10.71 -7.35
N ALA A 184 6.81 10.71 -7.73
CA ALA A 184 7.21 10.19 -9.03
C ALA A 184 6.87 8.69 -9.14
N TRP A 185 6.26 8.28 -10.26
CA TRP A 185 5.74 6.93 -10.50
C TRP A 185 6.76 5.79 -10.27
N TRP A 186 8.05 6.07 -10.38
CA TRP A 186 9.14 5.09 -10.18
C TRP A 186 9.50 4.85 -8.71
N ARG A 187 9.14 5.77 -7.80
CA ARG A 187 9.51 5.71 -6.37
C ARG A 187 9.12 4.42 -5.64
N PRO A 188 7.87 3.89 -5.74
CA PRO A 188 7.53 2.58 -5.17
C PRO A 188 8.47 1.45 -5.59
N TRP A 189 8.90 1.50 -6.85
CA TRP A 189 9.73 0.45 -7.43
C TRP A 189 11.15 0.50 -6.92
N ALA A 190 11.61 1.64 -6.39
CA ALA A 190 12.93 1.75 -5.76
C ALA A 190 13.04 0.85 -4.52
N GLY A 191 12.00 0.80 -3.68
CA GLY A 191 11.96 -0.09 -2.51
C GLY A 191 11.99 -1.57 -2.90
N VAL A 192 11.18 -1.96 -3.88
CA VAL A 192 11.19 -3.33 -4.43
C VAL A 192 12.55 -3.67 -5.03
N ALA A 193 13.15 -2.76 -5.80
CA ALA A 193 14.47 -2.95 -6.37
C ALA A 193 15.52 -3.14 -5.26
N ALA A 194 15.47 -2.34 -4.20
CA ALA A 194 16.37 -2.48 -3.06
C ALA A 194 16.24 -3.84 -2.37
N LEU A 195 15.01 -4.36 -2.19
CA LEU A 195 14.79 -5.71 -1.67
C LEU A 195 15.37 -6.78 -2.59
N VAL A 196 15.18 -6.66 -3.90
CA VAL A 196 15.75 -7.59 -4.88
C VAL A 196 17.28 -7.56 -4.84
N PHE A 197 17.88 -6.36 -4.79
CA PHE A 197 19.32 -6.21 -4.63
C PHE A 197 19.82 -6.81 -3.32
N ALA A 198 19.11 -6.63 -2.21
CA ALA A 198 19.42 -7.24 -0.92
C ALA A 198 19.44 -8.77 -0.99
N VAL A 199 18.43 -9.36 -1.65
CA VAL A 199 18.31 -10.80 -1.85
C VAL A 199 19.44 -11.34 -2.73
N VAL A 200 19.67 -10.71 -3.89
CA VAL A 200 20.73 -11.13 -4.82
C VAL A 200 22.11 -11.00 -4.17
N GLY A 201 22.37 -9.89 -3.49
CA GLY A 201 23.62 -9.68 -2.74
C GLY A 201 23.78 -10.68 -1.61
N GLY A 202 22.73 -10.96 -0.85
CA GLY A 202 22.75 -11.96 0.23
C GLY A 202 23.02 -13.38 -0.26
N LEU A 203 22.43 -13.78 -1.39
CA LEU A 203 22.71 -15.06 -2.04
C LEU A 203 24.15 -15.12 -2.59
N ALA A 204 24.62 -14.06 -3.25
CA ALA A 204 25.97 -14.00 -3.80
C ALA A 204 27.07 -13.99 -2.72
N LEU A 205 26.78 -13.38 -1.57
CA LEU A 205 27.70 -13.24 -0.45
C LEU A 205 27.52 -14.33 0.62
N GLN A 206 26.57 -15.26 0.45
CA GLN A 206 26.32 -16.36 1.39
C GLN A 206 27.58 -17.15 1.82
N PRO A 207 28.56 -17.47 0.94
CA PRO A 207 29.81 -18.12 1.38
C PRO A 207 30.69 -17.22 2.26
N ARG A 208 30.44 -15.91 2.30
CA ARG A 208 31.14 -14.89 3.09
C ARG A 208 30.19 -14.25 4.09
N ARG A 209 29.66 -15.07 5.02
CA ARG A 209 28.73 -14.69 6.10
C ARG A 209 28.95 -13.30 6.74
N PRO A 210 30.18 -12.86 7.10
CA PRO A 210 30.36 -11.52 7.69
C PRO A 210 30.03 -10.37 6.72
N LEU A 211 30.25 -10.52 5.42
CA LEU A 211 29.94 -9.50 4.42
C LEU A 211 28.44 -9.37 4.16
N VAL A 212 27.67 -10.45 4.37
CA VAL A 212 26.22 -10.42 4.20
C VAL A 212 25.57 -9.50 5.22
N ALA A 213 25.99 -9.58 6.50
CA ALA A 213 25.46 -8.72 7.55
C ALA A 213 25.75 -7.24 7.29
N MET A 214 26.97 -6.92 6.86
CA MET A 214 27.37 -5.54 6.49
C MET A 214 26.56 -5.03 5.29
N PHE A 215 26.39 -5.85 4.27
CA PHE A 215 25.62 -5.49 3.08
C PHE A 215 24.15 -5.24 3.42
N LEU A 216 23.52 -6.12 4.20
CA LEU A 216 22.15 -5.94 4.66
C LEU A 216 21.98 -4.65 5.46
N LEU A 217 22.92 -4.36 6.37
CA LEU A 217 22.91 -3.12 7.14
C LEU A 217 23.01 -1.88 6.23
N LEU A 218 23.92 -1.88 5.25
CA LEU A 218 24.05 -0.81 4.27
C LEU A 218 22.78 -0.64 3.43
N THR A 219 22.10 -1.74 3.10
CA THR A 219 20.86 -1.69 2.33
C THR A 219 19.73 -1.06 3.16
N VAL A 220 19.62 -1.42 4.44
CA VAL A 220 18.66 -0.80 5.37
C VAL A 220 18.94 0.70 5.51
N LEU A 221 20.20 1.08 5.72
CA LEU A 221 20.61 2.48 5.84
C LEU A 221 20.30 3.28 4.57
N ALA A 222 20.61 2.73 3.39
CA ALA A 222 20.28 3.36 2.12
C ALA A 222 18.76 3.53 1.92
N CYS A 223 17.96 2.54 2.35
CA CYS A 223 16.50 2.62 2.30
C CYS A 223 15.93 3.67 3.27
N THR A 224 16.49 3.79 4.48
CA THR A 224 16.05 4.81 5.45
C THR A 224 16.39 6.23 4.99
N ASP A 225 17.56 6.44 4.39
CA ASP A 225 17.94 7.74 3.83
C ASP A 225 17.06 8.13 2.64
N LEU A 226 16.65 7.17 1.80
CA LEU A 226 15.66 7.40 0.75
C LEU A 226 14.30 7.83 1.34
N GLY A 227 13.90 7.26 2.48
CA GLY A 227 12.68 7.66 3.20
C GLY A 227 12.75 9.09 3.74
N HIS A 228 13.90 9.53 4.25
CA HIS A 228 14.08 10.89 4.75
C HIS A 228 14.21 11.94 3.65
N LEU A 229 14.81 11.60 2.50
CA LEU A 229 14.90 12.49 1.34
C LEU A 229 13.55 12.72 0.65
N ASN A 230 12.53 11.91 0.98
CA ASN A 230 11.23 11.95 0.29
C ASN A 230 10.32 13.11 0.70
N GLY A 231 10.62 13.86 1.77
CA GLY A 231 9.65 14.81 2.32
C GLY A 231 8.34 14.11 2.70
N SER A 232 7.32 14.84 3.12
CA SER A 232 6.02 14.28 3.52
C SER A 232 5.23 13.55 2.41
N ASP A 233 5.79 13.43 1.20
CA ASP A 233 5.14 12.80 0.05
C ASP A 233 5.28 11.28 0.16
N ARG A 234 4.31 10.70 0.89
CA ARG A 234 4.18 9.28 1.19
C ARG A 234 4.07 8.43 -0.08
N THR A 235 4.50 7.18 0.09
CA THR A 235 4.57 6.12 -0.92
C THR A 235 3.19 5.82 -1.51
N PRO A 236 3.09 5.19 -2.69
CA PRO A 236 1.78 4.93 -3.27
C PRO A 236 1.06 3.90 -2.42
N ASP A 237 -0.01 4.38 -1.79
CA ASP A 237 -0.97 3.52 -1.16
C ASP A 237 -1.54 2.52 -2.19
N LEU A 238 -2.01 1.36 -1.72
CA LEU A 238 -2.89 0.51 -2.52
C LEU A 238 -4.19 1.21 -2.96
N VAL A 239 -4.38 2.46 -2.52
CA VAL A 239 -5.42 3.37 -2.94
C VAL A 239 -4.97 4.12 -4.19
N ALA A 240 -5.64 3.88 -5.32
CA ALA A 240 -5.41 4.66 -6.53
C ALA A 240 -5.81 6.14 -6.29
N PRO A 241 -4.99 7.12 -6.74
CA PRO A 241 -5.36 8.51 -6.61
C PRO A 241 -6.60 8.83 -7.45
N ILE A 242 -7.47 9.68 -6.93
CA ILE A 242 -8.71 10.09 -7.58
C ILE A 242 -8.41 11.31 -8.45
N ALA A 243 -8.58 11.20 -9.76
CA ALA A 243 -8.37 12.36 -10.64
C ALA A 243 -9.43 13.44 -10.38
N VAL A 244 -9.03 14.71 -10.39
CA VAL A 244 -9.92 15.87 -10.28
C VAL A 244 -9.87 16.67 -11.56
N HIS A 245 -11.05 16.91 -12.14
CA HIS A 245 -11.19 17.73 -13.34
C HIS A 245 -11.86 19.04 -12.97
N CYS A 246 -11.26 20.15 -13.39
CA CYS A 246 -11.82 21.47 -13.23
C CYS A 246 -12.39 21.98 -14.56
N SER A 247 -13.54 22.65 -14.51
CA SER A 247 -14.10 23.34 -15.66
C SER A 247 -13.22 24.54 -16.06
N ASN A 248 -13.27 24.91 -17.34
CA ASN A 248 -12.55 26.08 -17.86
C ASN A 248 -13.28 27.43 -17.57
N GLY A 249 -14.37 27.38 -16.81
CA GLY A 249 -15.17 28.56 -16.45
C GLY A 249 -14.57 29.39 -15.32
N SER A 250 -15.06 30.62 -15.16
CA SER A 250 -14.82 31.46 -13.99
C SER A 250 -16.16 31.74 -13.32
N PRO A 251 -16.45 31.16 -12.14
CA PRO A 251 -15.56 30.38 -11.27
C PRO A 251 -15.29 28.95 -11.76
N LYS A 252 -14.14 28.38 -11.35
CA LYS A 252 -13.76 27.01 -11.73
C LYS A 252 -14.52 26.00 -10.87
N ALA A 253 -15.24 25.08 -11.50
CA ALA A 253 -15.89 23.96 -10.82
C ALA A 253 -14.99 22.72 -10.94
N CYS A 254 -14.42 22.28 -9.82
CA CYS A 254 -13.58 21.10 -9.73
C CYS A 254 -14.40 19.93 -9.17
N LEU A 255 -14.36 18.81 -9.90
CA LEU A 255 -15.07 17.60 -9.55
C LEU A 255 -14.12 16.41 -9.63
N SER A 256 -14.10 15.61 -8.58
CA SER A 256 -13.35 14.38 -8.53
C SER A 256 -14.01 13.28 -9.37
N ASP A 257 -13.20 12.36 -9.88
CA ASP A 257 -13.62 11.31 -10.83
C ASP A 257 -14.67 10.37 -10.26
N ASP A 258 -14.64 10.17 -8.95
CA ASP A 258 -15.63 9.45 -8.14
C ASP A 258 -17.01 10.13 -8.08
N ARG A 259 -17.12 11.41 -8.45
CA ARG A 259 -18.35 12.19 -8.40
C ARG A 259 -18.84 12.63 -9.77
N LYS A 260 -18.35 12.05 -10.87
CA LYS A 260 -18.75 12.38 -12.26
C LYS A 260 -20.26 12.44 -12.49
N ALA A 261 -21.04 11.58 -11.82
CA ALA A 261 -22.51 11.58 -11.92
C ALA A 261 -23.15 12.89 -11.41
N TYR A 262 -22.50 13.58 -10.47
CA TYR A 262 -22.96 14.84 -9.89
C TYR A 262 -22.47 16.06 -10.69
N ARG A 263 -21.89 15.86 -11.88
CA ARG A 263 -21.33 16.96 -12.67
C ARG A 263 -22.40 17.98 -13.06
N SER A 264 -23.57 17.52 -13.51
CA SER A 264 -24.68 18.42 -13.87
C SER A 264 -25.16 19.20 -12.65
N GLU A 265 -25.46 18.52 -11.55
CA GLU A 265 -25.90 19.14 -10.29
C GLU A 265 -24.89 20.18 -9.77
N LEU A 266 -23.59 19.86 -9.81
CA LEU A 266 -22.55 20.81 -9.41
C LEU A 266 -22.50 22.01 -10.36
N THR A 267 -22.62 21.78 -11.67
CA THR A 267 -22.59 22.86 -12.66
C THR A 267 -23.79 23.78 -12.46
N ASP A 268 -24.99 23.22 -12.28
CA ASP A 268 -26.22 24.00 -12.04
C ASP A 268 -26.12 24.81 -10.74
N ALA A 269 -25.57 24.22 -9.66
CA ALA A 269 -25.34 24.92 -8.41
C ALA A 269 -24.31 26.06 -8.56
N VAL A 270 -23.20 25.80 -9.25
CA VAL A 270 -22.16 26.78 -9.51
C VAL A 270 -22.69 27.93 -10.38
N ASP A 271 -23.46 27.64 -11.42
CA ASP A 271 -24.09 28.65 -12.27
C ASP A 271 -25.10 29.48 -11.47
N HIS A 272 -25.90 28.84 -10.61
CA HIS A 272 -26.84 29.53 -9.74
C HIS A 272 -26.15 30.51 -8.77
N PHE A 273 -25.08 30.08 -8.08
CA PHE A 273 -24.37 30.92 -7.13
C PHE A 273 -23.49 31.97 -7.80
N SER A 274 -22.83 31.63 -8.91
CA SER A 274 -21.99 32.57 -9.65
C SER A 274 -22.79 33.75 -10.20
N HIS A 275 -24.01 33.50 -10.70
CA HIS A 275 -24.88 34.56 -11.19
C HIS A 275 -25.33 35.51 -10.06
N ARG A 276 -25.51 35.01 -8.83
CA ARG A 276 -25.89 35.84 -7.67
C ARG A 276 -24.71 36.62 -7.08
N LEU A 277 -23.51 36.08 -7.19
CA LEU A 277 -22.28 36.68 -6.67
C LEU A 277 -21.55 37.54 -7.70
N ALA A 278 -22.13 37.73 -8.88
CA ALA A 278 -21.56 38.57 -9.93
C ALA A 278 -21.36 40.01 -9.42
N GLY A 279 -20.11 40.47 -9.45
CA GLY A 279 -19.73 41.83 -9.00
C GLY A 279 -19.40 41.95 -7.51
N VAL A 280 -19.52 40.87 -6.73
CA VAL A 280 -19.15 40.88 -5.29
C VAL A 280 -17.63 40.74 -5.14
N ARG A 281 -17.00 41.70 -4.45
CA ARG A 281 -15.57 41.61 -4.10
C ARG A 281 -15.33 40.43 -3.16
N GLY A 282 -14.40 39.54 -3.52
CA GLY A 282 -14.06 38.36 -2.72
C GLY A 282 -14.93 37.13 -2.98
N ALA A 283 -15.72 37.11 -4.07
CA ALA A 283 -16.45 35.91 -4.48
C ALA A 283 -15.49 34.72 -4.69
N PRO A 284 -15.90 33.49 -4.31
CA PRO A 284 -15.06 32.31 -4.43
C PRO A 284 -14.72 32.04 -5.91
N SER A 285 -13.44 31.83 -6.18
CA SER A 285 -12.91 31.54 -7.52
C SER A 285 -12.99 30.05 -7.89
N HIS A 286 -13.19 29.18 -6.90
CA HIS A 286 -13.23 27.73 -7.05
C HIS A 286 -14.37 27.13 -6.24
N TYR A 287 -15.13 26.25 -6.87
CA TYR A 287 -16.10 25.38 -6.20
C TYR A 287 -15.62 23.94 -6.36
N LEU A 288 -15.68 23.20 -5.27
CA LEU A 288 -15.14 21.85 -5.21
C LEU A 288 -16.17 20.92 -4.55
N LYS A 289 -16.48 19.83 -5.23
CA LYS A 289 -17.24 18.71 -4.64
C LYS A 289 -16.34 17.48 -4.66
N ALA A 290 -15.81 17.16 -3.49
CA ALA A 290 -15.00 15.98 -3.22
C ALA A 290 -15.60 15.24 -2.02
N VAL A 291 -15.28 13.96 -1.85
CA VAL A 291 -15.78 13.19 -0.70
C VAL A 291 -15.16 13.75 0.58
N HIS A 292 -16.04 14.11 1.52
CA HIS A 292 -15.66 14.61 2.83
C HIS A 292 -15.15 13.44 3.67
N THR A 293 -13.90 13.52 4.09
CA THR A 293 -13.29 12.56 5.02
C THR A 293 -13.73 12.92 6.44
N GLY A 294 -14.85 12.35 6.87
CA GLY A 294 -15.17 12.14 8.29
C GLY A 294 -15.64 13.32 9.15
N ASP A 295 -15.35 14.59 8.83
CA ASP A 295 -15.83 15.68 9.67
C ASP A 295 -17.32 15.99 9.40
N PRO A 296 -18.16 16.18 10.44
CA PRO A 296 -19.48 16.73 10.24
C PRO A 296 -19.33 18.11 9.60
N LEU A 297 -20.05 18.32 8.49
CA LEU A 297 -20.12 19.62 7.83
C LEU A 297 -20.26 20.72 8.90
N PRO A 298 -19.47 21.81 8.85
CA PRO A 298 -19.83 22.98 9.62
C PRO A 298 -21.26 23.32 9.21
N GLU A 299 -22.19 23.25 10.17
CA GLU A 299 -23.58 23.62 9.95
C GLU A 299 -23.57 24.98 9.26
N ILE A 300 -24.02 25.02 8.01
CA ILE A 300 -24.23 26.28 7.32
C ILE A 300 -25.20 27.05 8.22
N PRO A 301 -24.80 28.20 8.81
CA PRO A 301 -25.68 28.92 9.69
C PRO A 301 -26.94 29.24 8.90
N LYS A 302 -28.07 28.67 9.33
CA LYS A 302 -29.37 28.97 8.72
C LYS A 302 -29.48 30.49 8.73
N ALA A 303 -29.51 31.08 7.54
CA ALA A 303 -29.72 32.50 7.39
C ALA A 303 -30.98 32.85 8.18
N ALA A 304 -30.84 33.74 9.16
CA ALA A 304 -31.97 34.28 9.88
C ALA A 304 -32.91 34.90 8.84
N THR A 305 -34.05 34.24 8.63
CA THR A 305 -35.16 34.82 7.87
C THR A 305 -35.60 36.10 8.58
N PRO A 306 -35.71 37.23 7.86
CA PRO A 306 -36.22 38.48 8.42
C PRO A 306 -37.69 38.38 8.85
#